data_AF-A0A919MQH5-F1
#
_entry.id   AF-A0A919MQH5-F1
#
_cell.length_a   1.000
_cell.length_b   1.000
_cell.length_c   1.000
_cell.angle_alpha   90.00
_cell.angle_beta   90.00
_cell.angle_gamma   90.00
#
_symmetry.space_group_name_H-M   'P 1'
#
loop_
_entity.id
_entity.type
_entity.pdbx_description
1 polymer ?
#
loop_
_entity_poly.entity_id
_entity_poly.type
_entity_poly.pdbx_seq_one_letter_code
_entity_poly.pdbx_strand_id
1 'polypeptide(L)'
;MAAVAVAGLIGMTASCAGADDTEAKSADAPAPAGPVTGENADVTVSGKGMNGGCEAVRKIFVALEGGDKAAAETLKTKADALFEEVAATEATKDIGLATDGATMAADLGFSLPDGPIYQSTLAADYRSICVAKHQAAALPA
;
A
#
# COMPACT_ATOMS: atom_id res chain seq x y z
N MET A 1 45.15 31.61 -4.32
CA MET A 1 46.44 31.35 -5.02
C MET A 1 46.63 29.85 -5.12
N ALA A 2 47.12 29.41 -6.29
CA ALA A 2 47.28 28.02 -6.81
C ALA A 2 45.96 27.31 -7.23
N ALA A 3 45.81 26.69 -8.39
CA ALA A 3 46.58 26.64 -9.64
C ALA A 3 45.64 26.08 -10.75
N VAL A 4 45.87 26.51 -11.99
CA VAL A 4 45.22 26.05 -13.24
C VAL A 4 45.88 24.74 -13.72
N ALA A 5 45.13 23.82 -14.34
CA ALA A 5 45.60 23.06 -15.52
C ALA A 5 44.48 22.29 -16.24
N VAL A 6 44.51 22.41 -17.57
CA VAL A 6 43.66 21.81 -18.61
C VAL A 6 44.34 20.55 -19.15
N ALA A 7 43.60 19.51 -19.55
CA ALA A 7 44.03 18.59 -20.61
C ALA A 7 42.87 17.75 -21.17
N GLY A 8 42.67 17.83 -22.49
CA GLY A 8 41.93 16.87 -23.30
C GLY A 8 42.87 16.09 -24.22
N LEU A 9 42.44 14.91 -24.68
CA LEU A 9 43.02 14.09 -25.76
C LEU A 9 41.94 13.04 -26.14
N ILE A 10 41.21 13.16 -27.26
CA ILE A 10 41.49 12.70 -28.64
C ILE A 10 41.81 11.19 -28.75
N GLY A 11 41.00 10.46 -29.54
CA GLY A 11 41.55 9.52 -30.52
C GLY A 11 41.02 8.07 -30.57
N MET A 12 39.94 7.88 -31.32
CA MET A 12 39.58 6.75 -32.23
C MET A 12 40.42 5.46 -32.26
N THR A 13 39.73 4.31 -32.28
CA THR A 13 39.99 3.26 -33.29
C THR A 13 38.67 2.73 -33.86
N ALA A 14 38.56 2.79 -35.19
CA ALA A 14 37.54 2.10 -35.97
C ALA A 14 38.17 0.86 -36.59
N SER A 15 37.42 -0.23 -36.69
CA SER A 15 37.71 -1.34 -37.61
C SER A 15 36.39 -1.94 -38.07
N CYS A 16 36.09 -1.75 -39.35
CA CYS A 16 35.04 -2.42 -40.10
C CYS A 16 35.67 -3.54 -40.93
N ALA A 17 35.02 -4.71 -41.00
CA ALA A 17 35.03 -5.75 -42.05
C ALA A 17 34.64 -7.08 -41.38
N GLY A 18 33.76 -7.93 -41.89
CA GLY A 18 33.00 -8.00 -43.13
C GLY A 18 31.89 -9.05 -42.96
N ALA A 19 31.03 -9.15 -43.96
CA ALA A 19 29.88 -10.04 -44.05
C ALA A 19 30.25 -11.53 -44.14
N ASP A 20 29.40 -12.41 -43.59
CA ASP A 20 29.07 -13.70 -44.19
C ASP A 20 27.72 -14.20 -43.63
N ASP A 21 26.77 -14.38 -44.55
CA ASP A 21 25.48 -15.03 -44.37
C ASP A 21 25.66 -16.54 -44.11
N THR A 22 24.83 -17.11 -43.22
CA THR A 22 24.00 -18.32 -43.45
C THR A 22 23.82 -19.16 -42.17
N GLU A 23 22.54 -19.28 -41.79
CA GLU A 23 21.87 -20.28 -40.93
C GLU A 23 22.46 -20.65 -39.57
N ALA A 24 21.87 -20.04 -38.52
CA ALA A 24 21.70 -20.71 -37.23
C ALA A 24 20.24 -20.58 -36.77
N LYS A 25 19.50 -21.68 -37.02
CA LYS A 25 18.37 -22.25 -36.27
C LYS A 25 17.79 -21.41 -35.11
N SER A 26 16.49 -21.18 -35.20
CA SER A 26 15.57 -20.61 -34.21
C SER A 26 15.94 -20.91 -32.75
N ALA A 27 16.09 -19.86 -31.97
CA ALA A 27 15.74 -19.86 -30.55
C ALA A 27 14.92 -18.59 -30.28
N ASP A 28 13.69 -18.86 -29.85
CA ASP A 28 12.65 -17.94 -29.41
C ASP A 28 13.22 -16.79 -28.57
N ALA A 29 13.24 -15.58 -29.14
CA ALA A 29 13.47 -14.38 -28.35
C ALA A 29 12.20 -14.13 -27.52
N PRO A 30 12.26 -14.04 -26.18
CA PRO A 30 11.10 -13.65 -25.42
C PRO A 30 10.67 -12.26 -25.91
N ALA A 31 9.44 -12.19 -26.41
CA ALA A 31 8.79 -10.95 -26.81
C ALA A 31 8.97 -9.89 -25.70
N PRO A 32 9.18 -8.61 -26.05
CA PRO A 32 9.19 -7.56 -25.05
C PRO A 32 7.86 -7.62 -24.30
N ALA A 33 7.94 -7.86 -22.99
CA ALA A 33 6.81 -7.70 -22.11
C ALA A 33 6.26 -6.29 -22.34
N GLY A 34 5.08 -6.22 -22.96
CA GLY A 34 4.34 -4.97 -23.07
C GLY A 34 4.13 -4.38 -21.67
N PRO A 35 3.87 -3.08 -21.58
CA PRO A 35 3.63 -2.43 -20.30
C PRO A 35 2.46 -3.14 -19.62
N VAL A 36 2.76 -3.88 -18.54
CA VAL A 36 1.72 -4.36 -17.64
C VAL A 36 1.08 -3.12 -17.05
N THR A 37 -0.17 -2.90 -17.42
CA THR A 37 -1.05 -1.87 -16.87
C THR A 37 -1.13 -2.09 -15.37
N GLY A 38 -0.30 -1.36 -14.61
CA GLY A 38 -0.23 -1.38 -13.15
C GLY A 38 -1.55 -0.96 -12.47
N GLU A 39 -2.54 -0.53 -13.26
CA GLU A 39 -3.84 -0.05 -12.83
C GLU A 39 -4.69 -1.12 -12.11
N ASN A 40 -4.47 -2.42 -12.35
CA ASN A 40 -5.29 -3.48 -11.72
C ASN A 40 -4.68 -4.06 -10.43
N ALA A 41 -3.35 -4.09 -10.31
CA ALA A 41 -2.71 -4.61 -9.11
C ALA A 41 -2.93 -3.68 -7.91
N ASP A 42 -2.91 -2.38 -8.18
CA ASP A 42 -2.98 -1.33 -7.17
C ASP A 42 -4.37 -1.21 -6.53
N VAL A 43 -5.43 -1.16 -7.34
CA VAL A 43 -6.83 -1.20 -6.86
C VAL A 43 -7.11 -2.45 -6.04
N THR A 44 -6.47 -3.58 -6.39
CA THR A 44 -6.62 -4.84 -5.66
C THR A 44 -5.90 -4.80 -4.31
N VAL A 45 -4.75 -4.15 -4.20
CA VAL A 45 -3.99 -4.01 -2.96
C VAL A 45 -4.70 -3.04 -2.01
N SER A 46 -5.12 -1.88 -2.49
CA SER A 46 -5.78 -0.86 -1.67
C SER A 46 -7.18 -1.26 -1.23
N GLY A 47 -7.96 -1.91 -2.09
CA GLY A 47 -9.24 -2.52 -1.70
C GLY A 47 -9.07 -3.65 -0.68
N LYS A 48 -7.99 -4.43 -0.78
CA LYS A 48 -7.65 -5.44 0.25
C LYS A 48 -7.18 -4.80 1.55
N GLY A 49 -6.40 -3.73 1.47
CA GLY A 49 -5.92 -2.96 2.62
C GLY A 49 -7.09 -2.39 3.42
N MET A 50 -8.02 -1.72 2.74
CA MET A 50 -9.19 -1.11 3.39
C MET A 50 -10.10 -2.16 4.04
N ASN A 51 -10.44 -3.22 3.29
CA ASN A 51 -11.27 -4.30 3.82
C ASN A 51 -10.59 -5.05 4.98
N GLY A 52 -9.29 -5.32 4.86
CA GLY A 52 -8.51 -5.99 5.90
C GLY A 52 -8.37 -5.14 7.16
N GLY A 53 -8.18 -3.82 7.01
CA GLY A 53 -8.14 -2.87 8.12
C GLY A 53 -9.48 -2.82 8.84
N CYS A 54 -10.58 -2.69 8.10
CA CYS A 54 -11.93 -2.71 8.66
C CYS A 54 -12.25 -4.04 9.38
N GLU A 55 -11.83 -5.18 8.83
CA GLU A 55 -12.00 -6.47 9.51
C GLU A 55 -11.19 -6.53 10.82
N ALA A 56 -9.95 -6.03 10.80
CA ALA A 56 -9.11 -5.96 11.99
C ALA A 56 -9.74 -5.07 13.07
N VAL A 57 -10.26 -3.89 12.70
CA VAL A 57 -10.97 -2.98 13.62
C VAL A 57 -12.18 -3.66 14.25
N ARG A 58 -13.00 -4.37 13.46
CA ARG A 58 -14.12 -5.15 14.02
C ARG A 58 -13.64 -6.17 15.06
N LYS A 59 -12.53 -6.86 14.79
CA LYS A 59 -11.95 -7.83 15.72
C LYS A 59 -11.38 -7.17 16.98
N ILE A 60 -10.88 -5.93 16.89
CA ILE A 60 -10.49 -5.14 18.08
C ILE A 60 -11.70 -4.99 19.01
N PHE A 61 -12.86 -4.57 18.48
CA PHE A 61 -14.08 -4.43 19.28
C PHE A 61 -14.50 -5.73 19.96
N VAL A 62 -14.47 -6.85 19.22
CA VAL A 62 -14.78 -8.19 19.78
C VAL A 62 -13.79 -8.59 20.87
N ALA A 63 -12.50 -8.33 20.68
CA ALA A 63 -11.47 -8.63 21.68
C ALA A 63 -11.64 -7.78 22.94
N LEU A 64 -11.91 -6.48 22.79
CA LEU A 64 -12.16 -5.57 23.92
C LEU A 64 -13.44 -5.93 24.67
N GLU A 65 -14.51 -6.31 23.98
CA GLU A 65 -15.75 -6.82 24.61
C GLU A 65 -15.48 -8.10 25.42
N GLY A 66 -14.61 -8.97 24.92
CA GLY A 66 -14.13 -10.15 25.64
C GLY A 66 -13.08 -9.89 26.72
N GLY A 67 -12.66 -8.63 26.92
CA GLY A 67 -11.62 -8.24 27.88
C GLY A 67 -10.18 -8.59 27.46
N ASP A 68 -9.95 -9.05 26.23
CA ASP A 68 -8.63 -9.40 25.70
C ASP A 68 -7.94 -8.18 25.07
N LYS A 69 -7.39 -7.32 25.95
CA LYS A 69 -6.62 -6.15 25.52
C LYS A 69 -5.37 -6.51 24.71
N ALA A 70 -4.73 -7.66 24.97
CA ALA A 70 -3.51 -8.05 24.28
C ALA A 70 -3.77 -8.42 22.82
N ALA A 71 -4.86 -9.17 22.56
CA ALA A 71 -5.32 -9.44 21.21
C ALA A 71 -5.75 -8.14 20.50
N ALA A 72 -6.45 -7.26 21.22
CA ALA A 72 -6.89 -5.98 20.69
C ALA A 72 -5.71 -5.08 20.25
N GLU A 73 -4.64 -4.98 21.05
CA GLU A 73 -3.42 -4.24 20.68
C GLU A 73 -2.70 -4.86 19.46
N THR A 74 -2.65 -6.20 19.37
CA THR A 74 -2.07 -6.87 18.19
C THR A 74 -2.85 -6.55 16.91
N LEU A 75 -4.18 -6.56 17.01
CA LEU A 75 -5.06 -6.24 15.88
C LEU A 75 -5.02 -4.76 15.52
N LYS A 76 -4.85 -3.87 16.50
CA LYS A 76 -4.64 -2.44 16.30
C LYS A 76 -3.40 -2.18 15.45
N THR A 77 -2.25 -2.74 15.80
CA THR A 77 -1.02 -2.61 15.00
C THR A 77 -1.22 -3.10 13.56
N LYS A 78 -1.96 -4.20 13.39
CA LYS A 78 -2.27 -4.73 12.05
C LYS A 78 -3.19 -3.79 11.26
N ALA A 79 -4.24 -3.28 11.89
CA ALA A 79 -5.19 -2.38 11.26
C ALA A 79 -4.51 -1.08 10.83
N ASP A 80 -3.67 -0.52 11.70
CA ASP A 80 -2.90 0.70 11.47
C ASP A 80 -2.02 0.58 10.22
N ALA A 81 -1.20 -0.47 10.15
CA ALA A 81 -0.34 -0.72 8.99
C ALA A 81 -1.13 -0.84 7.66
N LEU A 82 -2.30 -1.49 7.68
CA LEU A 82 -3.14 -1.63 6.48
C LEU A 82 -3.74 -0.29 6.05
N PHE A 83 -4.15 0.55 6.99
CA PHE A 83 -4.72 1.85 6.67
C PHE A 83 -3.66 2.87 6.26
N GLU A 84 -2.47 2.85 6.85
CA GLU A 84 -1.32 3.64 6.40
C GLU A 84 -0.91 3.26 4.97
N GLU A 85 -0.91 1.97 4.64
CA GLU A 85 -0.63 1.49 3.28
C GLU A 85 -1.66 2.00 2.27
N VAL A 86 -2.95 1.96 2.61
CA VAL A 86 -4.03 2.54 1.78
C VAL A 86 -3.84 4.04 1.61
N ALA A 87 -3.59 4.77 2.70
CA ALA A 87 -3.40 6.21 2.66
C ALA A 87 -2.22 6.61 1.76
N ALA A 88 -1.10 5.88 1.83
CA ALA A 88 0.07 6.15 1.01
C ALA A 88 -0.13 5.77 -0.47
N THR A 89 -0.74 4.62 -0.74
CA THR A 89 -0.88 4.07 -2.10
C THR A 89 -1.93 4.82 -2.91
N GLU A 90 -3.01 5.25 -2.26
CA GLU A 90 -4.16 5.86 -2.93
C GLU A 90 -4.11 7.39 -3.01
N ALA A 91 -3.15 8.04 -2.33
CA ALA A 91 -3.06 9.50 -2.21
C ALA A 91 -3.11 10.28 -3.55
N THR A 92 -2.77 9.62 -4.66
CA THR A 92 -2.74 10.21 -6.01
C THR A 92 -3.76 9.63 -6.98
N LYS A 93 -4.49 8.58 -6.57
CA LYS A 93 -5.39 7.78 -7.42
C LYS A 93 -6.84 7.91 -6.95
N ASP A 94 -7.05 7.72 -5.65
CA ASP A 94 -8.32 7.90 -4.98
C ASP A 94 -8.10 8.63 -3.65
N ILE A 95 -8.20 9.96 -3.71
CA ILE A 95 -8.05 10.83 -2.55
C ILE A 95 -9.08 10.50 -1.46
N GLY A 96 -10.28 10.03 -1.86
CA GLY A 96 -11.33 9.65 -0.92
C GLY A 96 -10.93 8.41 -0.13
N LEU A 97 -10.47 7.37 -0.82
CA LEU A 97 -9.97 6.14 -0.21
C LEU A 97 -8.73 6.40 0.65
N ALA A 98 -7.79 7.23 0.18
CA ALA A 98 -6.63 7.62 0.95
C ALA A 98 -6.99 8.37 2.24
N THR A 99 -7.97 9.28 2.16
CA THR A 99 -8.47 10.03 3.32
C THR A 99 -9.16 9.10 4.31
N ASP A 100 -9.99 8.18 3.84
CA ASP A 100 -10.66 7.18 4.67
C ASP A 100 -9.64 6.30 5.42
N GLY A 101 -8.58 5.85 4.73
CA GLY A 101 -7.46 5.13 5.36
C GLY A 101 -6.76 5.98 6.42
N ALA A 102 -6.39 7.22 6.08
CA ALA A 102 -5.70 8.12 7.02
C ALA A 102 -6.53 8.43 8.27
N THR A 103 -7.85 8.62 8.13
CA THR A 103 -8.75 8.82 9.28
C THR A 103 -8.76 7.58 10.18
N MET A 104 -8.95 6.39 9.62
CA MET A 104 -8.97 5.16 10.40
C MET A 104 -7.63 4.88 11.12
N ALA A 105 -6.49 5.13 10.47
CA ALA A 105 -5.17 5.01 11.09
C ALA A 105 -5.02 6.01 12.26
N ALA A 106 -5.44 7.27 12.09
CA ALA A 106 -5.39 8.27 13.13
C ALA A 106 -6.19 7.86 14.38
N ASP A 107 -7.40 7.31 14.21
CA ASP A 107 -8.22 6.84 15.33
C ASP A 107 -7.64 5.60 16.04
N LEU A 108 -6.86 4.79 15.32
CA LEU A 108 -6.10 3.69 15.90
C LEU A 108 -4.85 4.17 16.63
N GLY A 109 -4.32 5.36 16.33
CA GLY A 109 -3.16 5.92 17.04
C GLY A 109 -3.40 6.22 18.53
N PHE A 110 -4.65 6.18 19.00
CA PHE A 110 -5.03 6.41 20.39
C PHE A 110 -5.03 5.13 21.24
N SER A 111 -5.13 5.28 22.57
CA SER A 111 -5.30 4.16 23.48
C SER A 111 -6.63 3.45 23.21
N LEU A 112 -6.63 2.11 23.23
CA LEU A 112 -7.87 1.34 23.10
C LEU A 112 -8.82 1.64 24.26
N PRO A 113 -10.12 1.83 24.00
CA PRO A 113 -11.08 2.21 25.04
C PRO A 113 -11.35 1.05 26.00
N ASP A 114 -11.37 1.36 27.30
CA ASP A 114 -11.72 0.38 28.35
C ASP A 114 -13.24 0.18 28.51
N GLY A 115 -14.04 1.09 27.94
CA GLY A 115 -15.50 1.11 28.07
C GLY A 115 -16.03 2.55 28.25
N PRO A 116 -17.21 2.90 27.71
CA PRO A 116 -18.03 2.15 26.75
C PRO A 116 -17.37 2.10 25.36
N ILE A 117 -16.95 0.89 24.95
CA ILE A 117 -16.07 0.66 23.78
C ILE A 117 -16.72 1.18 22.49
N TYR A 118 -18.02 0.91 22.33
CA TYR A 118 -18.80 1.30 21.15
C TYR A 118 -19.15 2.79 21.06
N GLN A 119 -18.80 3.60 22.06
CA GLN A 119 -18.95 5.06 22.03
C GLN A 119 -17.63 5.80 21.75
N SER A 120 -16.55 5.05 21.47
CA SER A 120 -15.27 5.63 21.06
C SER A 120 -15.35 6.29 19.67
N THR A 121 -14.43 7.21 19.40
CA THR A 121 -14.25 7.81 18.07
C THR A 121 -14.02 6.72 17.02
N LEU A 122 -13.13 5.77 17.32
CA LEU A 122 -12.89 4.60 16.47
C LEU A 122 -14.18 3.83 16.11
N ALA A 123 -15.14 3.72 17.04
CA ALA A 123 -16.43 3.06 16.76
C ALA A 123 -17.37 3.91 15.89
N ALA A 124 -17.26 5.24 15.98
CA ALA A 124 -18.00 6.16 15.12
C ALA A 124 -17.43 6.14 13.69
N ASP A 125 -16.11 6.23 13.56
CA ASP A 125 -15.42 6.24 12.26
C ASP A 125 -15.50 4.88 11.57
N TYR A 126 -15.47 3.78 12.32
CA TYR A 126 -15.79 2.47 11.77
C TYR A 126 -17.18 2.41 11.12
N ARG A 127 -18.21 2.99 11.77
CA ARG A 127 -19.56 2.98 11.21
C ARG A 127 -19.68 3.89 9.99
N SER A 128 -19.08 5.07 10.04
CA SER A 128 -19.20 6.08 8.98
C SER A 128 -18.35 5.77 7.75
N ILE A 129 -17.21 5.09 7.94
CA ILE A 129 -16.25 4.77 6.88
C ILE A 129 -16.40 3.29 6.49
N CYS A 130 -16.01 2.37 7.38
CA CYS A 130 -15.94 0.96 7.05
C CYS A 130 -17.31 0.37 6.69
N VAL A 131 -18.36 0.65 7.46
CA VAL A 131 -19.69 0.10 7.19
C VAL A 131 -20.38 0.86 6.06
N ALA A 132 -20.51 2.19 6.18
CA ALA A 132 -21.33 2.97 5.25
C ALA A 132 -20.71 3.13 3.85
N LYS A 133 -19.38 3.24 3.74
CA LYS A 133 -18.70 3.44 2.45
C LYS A 133 -18.13 2.15 1.88
N HIS A 134 -17.55 1.31 2.73
CA HIS A 134 -16.79 0.11 2.32
C HIS A 134 -17.52 -1.21 2.60
N GLN A 135 -18.78 -1.17 3.03
CA GLN A 135 -19.66 -2.34 3.22
C GLN A 135 -19.12 -3.39 4.22
N ALA A 136 -18.29 -2.98 5.17
CA ALA A 136 -17.84 -3.85 6.24
C ALA A 136 -19.01 -4.30 7.14
N ALA A 137 -18.84 -5.42 7.82
CA ALA A 137 -19.84 -5.92 8.77
C ALA A 137 -20.05 -4.95 9.94
N ALA A 138 -21.30 -4.72 10.33
CA ALA A 138 -21.61 -3.87 11.47
C ALA A 138 -21.01 -4.40 12.78
N LEU A 139 -20.70 -3.47 13.70
CA LEU A 139 -20.34 -3.81 15.08
C LEU A 139 -21.54 -4.41 15.82
N PRO A 140 -21.32 -5.25 16.85
CA PRO A 140 -22.36 -5.67 17.77
C PRO A 140 -23.04 -4.44 18.42
N ALA A 141 -24.32 -4.62 18.78
CA ALA A 141 -25.13 -3.59 19.44
C ALA A 141 -24.96 -3.62 20.96
#